data_AF-A0A4R5V1S1-F1
#
_entry.id   AF-A0A4R5V1S1-F1
#
_cell.length_a   1.000
_cell.length_b   1.000
_cell.length_c   1.000
_cell.angle_alpha   90.00
_cell.angle_beta   90.00
_cell.angle_gamma   90.00
#
_symmetry.space_group_name_H-M   'P 1'
#
loop_
_entity.id
_entity.type
_entity.pdbx_description
1 polymer ?
#
loop_
_entity_poly.entity_id
_entity_poly.type
_entity_poly.pdbx_seq_one_letter_code
_entity_poly.pdbx_strand_id
1 'polypeptide(L)'
;MRLYAGVDEMRGFSYLRAAGSGRWPGLIAPGIVRSAGRLTAAGFLLLALAVPPARAEEPLAVELVTATPAPDIQSHSLTGEVVARATLSASFPTGGRVGAVLYQEGDIVAQGTPLARMDSVQQEQALRAAEAGLSTAEADHRQAIEDLLRQEALLERGATTRTARDNAEDALRISEGVLTQAQADLDRAKTALEDTVLLAPTDATVIDRMAEPGQVVGAAQPVIELALGRGIDAIFDVPEVLLTRDLSLEAIDLTLLEHPSERFAGQLREISPLVDPTTGTVEVTVSVLDPPANLAYGDAVRGTGWIQGATRISLPYTALTATAEGPAVWVVDPGTMAVSIRRITVARFTTGQVIVADGLEDGALVVARGSQLLYPGRVVRQAEVSQ
;
A
#
# COMPACT_ATOMS: atom_id res chain seq x y z
N MET A 1 -28.49 -40.79 -25.40
CA MET A 1 -29.65 -40.43 -26.25
C MET A 1 -29.30 -39.13 -26.97
N ARG A 2 -29.09 -39.20 -28.31
CA ARG A 2 -28.88 -38.14 -29.35
C ARG A 2 -27.74 -37.13 -29.11
N LEU A 3 -26.64 -37.05 -29.89
CA LEU A 3 -26.34 -36.91 -31.35
C LEU A 3 -26.27 -35.45 -31.87
N TYR A 4 -25.28 -35.25 -32.77
CA TYR A 4 -24.87 -34.10 -33.63
C TYR A 4 -23.78 -33.20 -33.04
N ALA A 5 -22.51 -33.19 -33.50
CA ALA A 5 -21.89 -33.04 -34.84
C ALA A 5 -21.84 -31.58 -35.34
N GLY A 6 -20.63 -31.10 -35.66
CA GLY A 6 -20.38 -29.78 -36.24
C GLY A 6 -18.89 -29.49 -36.41
N VAL A 7 -18.33 -30.01 -37.49
CA VAL A 7 -17.04 -29.64 -38.10
C VAL A 7 -17.20 -28.26 -38.75
N ASP A 8 -16.22 -27.35 -38.62
CA ASP A 8 -15.99 -26.41 -39.71
C ASP A 8 -14.52 -25.96 -39.80
N GLU A 9 -14.01 -26.09 -41.02
CA GLU A 9 -12.65 -25.90 -41.48
C GLU A 9 -12.79 -24.95 -42.67
N MET A 10 -12.29 -23.71 -42.58
CA MET A 10 -12.20 -22.83 -43.75
C MET A 10 -10.86 -22.12 -43.82
N ARG A 11 -9.96 -22.74 -44.59
CA ARG A 11 -8.89 -22.07 -45.31
C ARG A 11 -9.39 -21.71 -46.71
N GLY A 12 -9.07 -20.50 -47.16
CA GLY A 12 -8.96 -20.21 -48.58
C GLY A 12 -9.43 -18.80 -48.95
N PHE A 13 -8.48 -17.91 -49.26
CA PHE A 13 -8.64 -17.01 -50.40
C PHE A 13 -7.28 -16.75 -51.04
N SER A 14 -7.16 -17.29 -52.25
CA SER A 14 -6.10 -17.09 -53.22
C SER A 14 -6.43 -15.85 -54.05
N TYR A 15 -5.44 -15.01 -54.38
CA TYR A 15 -5.44 -14.31 -55.67
C TYR A 15 -4.04 -14.26 -56.26
N LEU A 16 -3.98 -14.67 -57.53
CA LEU A 16 -2.83 -14.74 -58.41
C LEU A 16 -2.30 -13.35 -58.81
N ARG A 17 -0.98 -13.21 -59.01
CA ARG A 17 -0.47 -12.58 -60.25
C ARG A 17 0.98 -12.96 -60.58
N ALA A 18 1.06 -13.76 -61.64
CA ALA A 18 2.04 -13.78 -62.75
C ALA A 18 3.51 -13.41 -62.49
N ALA A 19 4.35 -14.44 -62.63
CA ALA A 19 5.75 -14.36 -62.99
C ALA A 19 5.94 -13.95 -64.46
N GLY A 20 7.00 -13.20 -64.74
CA GLY A 20 7.45 -12.86 -66.09
C GLY A 20 8.94 -12.57 -66.10
N SER A 21 9.69 -13.56 -66.57
CA SER A 21 11.14 -13.68 -66.61
C SER A 21 11.86 -12.75 -67.60
N GLY A 22 13.01 -12.25 -67.15
CA GLY A 22 14.29 -12.05 -67.83
C GLY A 22 14.40 -11.88 -69.36
N ARG A 23 15.23 -10.90 -69.75
CA ARG A 23 16.24 -11.02 -70.81
C ARG A 23 17.23 -9.85 -70.79
N TRP A 24 18.52 -10.18 -70.81
CA TRP A 24 19.69 -9.37 -71.22
C TRP A 24 19.55 -8.92 -72.70
N PRO A 25 20.40 -8.07 -73.32
CA PRO A 25 21.81 -7.66 -73.03
C PRO A 25 21.97 -6.10 -73.13
N GLY A 26 23.10 -5.41 -73.24
CA GLY A 26 24.51 -5.71 -73.49
C GLY A 26 25.30 -4.39 -73.52
N LEU A 27 26.52 -4.42 -72.99
CA LEU A 27 27.55 -3.39 -73.08
C LEU A 27 28.20 -3.42 -74.47
N ILE A 28 28.23 -2.30 -75.21
CA ILE A 28 29.28 -2.01 -76.21
C ILE A 28 29.47 -0.47 -76.32
N ALA A 29 30.72 -0.03 -76.22
CA ALA A 29 31.21 1.32 -76.54
C ALA A 29 31.01 1.68 -78.03
N PRO A 30 31.08 2.96 -78.42
CA PRO A 30 32.33 3.59 -78.85
C PRO A 30 32.36 5.08 -78.42
N GLY A 31 33.33 5.94 -78.66
CA GLY A 31 34.55 5.95 -79.47
C GLY A 31 35.06 7.39 -79.41
N ILE A 32 36.35 7.55 -79.15
CA ILE A 32 37.06 8.82 -79.18
C ILE A 32 37.26 9.22 -80.64
N VAL A 33 36.78 10.39 -81.06
CA VAL A 33 37.38 11.12 -82.20
C VAL A 33 37.47 12.61 -81.88
N ARG A 34 38.71 13.09 -81.98
CA ARG A 34 39.18 14.47 -81.91
C ARG A 34 38.54 15.33 -82.99
N SER A 35 38.15 16.55 -82.66
CA SER A 35 38.20 17.67 -83.61
C SER A 35 39.00 18.81 -83.00
N ALA A 36 40.05 19.18 -83.71
CA ALA A 36 40.94 20.29 -83.43
C ALA A 36 40.80 21.33 -84.53
N GLY A 37 40.87 22.61 -84.15
CA GLY A 37 41.08 23.74 -85.05
C GLY A 37 39.77 24.45 -85.43
N ARG A 38 39.67 25.79 -85.41
CA ARG A 38 40.71 26.83 -85.47
C ARG A 38 40.18 28.17 -84.94
N LEU A 39 41.15 28.96 -84.49
CA LEU A 39 41.14 30.40 -84.16
C LEU A 39 40.43 31.32 -85.17
N THR A 40 39.78 32.35 -84.63
CA THR A 40 39.78 33.80 -84.99
C THR A 40 38.57 34.45 -84.28
N ALA A 41 38.53 35.69 -83.78
CA ALA A 41 39.44 36.74 -83.36
C ALA A 41 38.54 37.86 -82.75
N ALA A 42 39.08 38.69 -81.85
CA ALA A 42 38.50 39.94 -81.30
C ALA A 42 37.28 39.76 -80.34
N GLY A 43 37.14 40.44 -79.21
CA GLY A 43 37.85 41.54 -78.57
C GLY A 43 36.90 42.15 -77.51
N PHE A 44 37.45 42.71 -76.44
CA PHE A 44 36.77 43.56 -75.44
C PHE A 44 35.80 42.91 -74.44
N LEU A 45 36.24 42.68 -73.20
CA LEU A 45 36.06 43.60 -72.06
C LEU A 45 36.12 42.79 -70.74
N LEU A 46 37.09 43.14 -69.90
CA LEU A 46 37.24 42.71 -68.51
C LEU A 46 35.97 43.04 -67.70
N LEU A 47 35.17 42.02 -67.38
CA LEU A 47 34.17 42.08 -66.32
C LEU A 47 34.71 41.30 -65.13
N ALA A 48 35.34 42.02 -64.20
CA ALA A 48 35.68 41.50 -62.90
C ALA A 48 34.38 41.07 -62.19
N LEU A 49 34.15 39.76 -62.10
CA LEU A 49 33.14 39.19 -61.20
C LEU A 49 33.60 39.46 -59.77
N ALA A 50 33.19 40.60 -59.23
CA ALA A 50 33.12 40.84 -57.80
C ALA A 50 32.07 39.88 -57.23
N VAL A 51 32.52 38.72 -56.75
CA VAL A 51 31.73 37.88 -55.85
C VAL A 51 31.56 38.69 -54.58
N PRO A 52 30.35 39.16 -54.22
CA PRO A 52 30.17 39.85 -52.94
C PRO A 52 30.56 38.88 -51.81
N PRO A 53 31.28 39.35 -50.76
CA PRO A 53 31.54 38.51 -49.60
C PRO A 53 30.19 38.05 -49.05
N ALA A 54 30.03 36.74 -48.87
CA ALA A 54 28.88 36.17 -48.19
C ALA A 54 28.70 36.92 -46.87
N ARG A 55 27.55 37.61 -46.72
CA ARG A 55 27.17 38.23 -45.44
C ARG A 55 27.20 37.11 -44.40
N ALA A 56 28.12 37.22 -43.44
CA ALA A 56 28.10 36.36 -42.27
C ALA A 56 26.74 36.60 -41.59
N GLU A 57 25.88 35.58 -41.65
CA GLU A 57 24.56 35.61 -41.03
C GLU A 57 24.76 35.83 -39.52
N GLU A 58 24.07 36.82 -38.93
CA GLU A 58 24.23 37.11 -37.51
C GLU A 58 23.89 35.85 -36.68
N PRO A 59 24.75 35.47 -35.70
CA PRO A 59 24.52 34.26 -34.91
C PRO A 59 23.17 34.32 -34.21
N LEU A 60 22.35 33.27 -34.41
CA LEU A 60 21.02 33.21 -33.83
C LEU A 60 21.13 33.07 -32.31
N ALA A 61 20.41 33.91 -31.57
CA ALA A 61 20.34 33.82 -30.12
C ALA A 61 19.48 32.62 -29.72
N VAL A 62 20.07 31.68 -28.99
CA VAL A 62 19.38 30.49 -28.50
C VAL A 62 19.67 30.25 -27.03
N GLU A 63 18.72 29.67 -26.33
CA GLU A 63 18.92 29.22 -24.96
C GLU A 63 19.64 27.87 -24.99
N LEU A 64 20.74 27.73 -24.25
CA LEU A 64 21.53 26.51 -24.19
C LEU A 64 21.36 25.83 -22.83
N VAL A 65 21.21 24.50 -22.85
CA VAL A 65 21.21 23.65 -21.66
C VAL A 65 22.34 22.64 -21.78
N THR A 66 23.04 22.39 -20.67
CA THR A 66 24.08 21.35 -20.63
C THR A 66 23.43 20.02 -20.27
N ALA A 67 23.72 19.00 -21.07
CA ALA A 67 23.22 17.65 -20.87
C ALA A 67 24.01 16.94 -19.76
N THR A 68 23.57 17.09 -18.51
CA THR A 68 24.17 16.40 -17.36
C THR A 68 23.36 15.16 -16.98
N PRO A 69 23.97 13.96 -16.92
CA PRO A 69 23.33 12.77 -16.40
C PRO A 69 22.90 12.96 -14.94
N ALA A 70 21.64 12.70 -14.64
CA ALA A 70 21.08 12.71 -13.29
C ALA A 70 20.34 11.39 -13.02
N PRO A 71 20.23 10.94 -11.76
CA PRO A 71 19.41 9.77 -11.43
C PRO A 71 17.97 9.99 -11.90
N ASP A 72 17.42 9.04 -12.67
CA ASP A 72 16.00 9.06 -13.05
C ASP A 72 15.16 8.60 -11.86
N ILE A 73 14.81 9.52 -10.97
CA ILE A 73 13.97 9.23 -9.81
C ILE A 73 12.50 9.27 -10.23
N GLN A 74 11.81 8.14 -10.11
CA GLN A 74 10.38 8.03 -10.37
C GLN A 74 9.63 7.92 -9.05
N SER A 75 8.67 8.80 -8.81
CA SER A 75 7.78 8.70 -7.65
C SER A 75 6.51 7.95 -8.01
N HIS A 76 6.11 6.98 -7.19
CA HIS A 76 4.82 6.31 -7.28
C HIS A 76 4.05 6.59 -6.00
N SER A 77 2.82 7.09 -6.16
CA SER A 77 1.93 7.35 -5.04
C SER A 77 0.74 6.39 -5.10
N LEU A 78 0.48 5.71 -3.99
CA LEU A 78 -0.67 4.84 -3.81
C LEU A 78 -1.47 5.29 -2.60
N THR A 79 -2.76 5.00 -2.62
CA THR A 79 -3.63 5.19 -1.47
C THR A 79 -3.66 3.89 -0.67
N GLY A 80 -3.62 4.02 0.65
CA GLY A 80 -3.75 2.95 1.61
C GLY A 80 -4.62 3.39 2.78
N GLU A 81 -4.68 2.52 3.78
CA GLU A 81 -5.51 2.71 4.97
C GLU A 81 -4.65 2.59 6.24
N VAL A 82 -4.95 3.42 7.22
CA VAL A 82 -4.33 3.38 8.54
C VAL A 82 -4.98 2.30 9.39
N VAL A 83 -4.19 1.36 9.89
CA VAL A 83 -4.65 0.25 10.71
C VAL A 83 -3.89 0.18 12.03
N ALA A 84 -4.54 -0.43 13.02
CA ALA A 84 -3.86 -0.80 14.25
C ALA A 84 -2.89 -1.94 14.00
N ARG A 85 -1.68 -1.83 14.57
CA ARG A 85 -0.67 -2.88 14.43
C ARG A 85 -1.11 -4.23 15.01
N ALA A 86 -1.89 -4.19 16.08
CA ALA A 86 -2.43 -5.36 16.73
C ALA A 86 -3.89 -5.08 17.09
N THR A 87 -4.79 -5.96 16.68
CA THR A 87 -6.20 -5.88 17.03
C THR A 87 -6.63 -7.06 17.90
N LEU A 88 -7.72 -6.87 18.64
CA LEU A 88 -8.38 -7.90 19.41
C LEU A 88 -9.90 -7.73 19.32
N SER A 89 -10.58 -8.78 18.84
CA SER A 89 -12.03 -8.85 18.88
C SER A 89 -12.51 -9.31 20.26
N ALA A 90 -13.01 -8.38 21.06
CA ALA A 90 -13.57 -8.65 22.38
C ALA A 90 -14.99 -9.24 22.25
N SER A 91 -15.25 -10.31 22.99
CA SER A 91 -16.51 -11.05 22.96
C SER A 91 -16.91 -11.56 24.35
N PHE A 92 -18.21 -11.79 24.55
CA PHE A 92 -18.71 -12.40 25.78
C PHE A 92 -18.47 -13.92 25.75
N PRO A 93 -18.10 -14.55 26.88
CA PRO A 93 -17.95 -16.01 26.98
C PRO A 93 -19.29 -16.73 26.78
N THR A 94 -20.39 -16.07 27.20
CA THR A 94 -21.75 -16.61 27.12
C THR A 94 -22.62 -15.78 26.18
N GLY A 95 -23.64 -16.40 25.61
CA GLY A 95 -24.62 -15.72 24.76
C GLY A 95 -25.77 -15.08 25.54
N GLY A 96 -26.36 -14.04 24.97
CA GLY A 96 -27.47 -13.32 25.59
C GLY A 96 -27.69 -11.94 24.97
N ARG A 97 -28.57 -11.14 25.59
CA ARG A 97 -28.92 -9.81 25.08
C ARG A 97 -27.93 -8.76 25.58
N VAL A 98 -27.35 -7.98 24.67
CA VAL A 98 -26.54 -6.81 25.01
C VAL A 98 -27.46 -5.74 25.60
N GLY A 99 -27.20 -5.34 26.84
CA GLY A 99 -27.94 -4.26 27.51
C GLY A 99 -27.37 -2.89 27.14
N ALA A 100 -26.05 -2.75 27.12
CA ALA A 100 -25.38 -1.51 26.79
C ALA A 100 -23.98 -1.74 26.21
N VAL A 101 -23.57 -0.84 25.31
CA VAL A 101 -22.18 -0.64 24.91
C VAL A 101 -21.76 0.73 25.41
N LEU A 102 -20.67 0.78 26.17
CA LEU A 102 -20.32 1.93 27.01
C LEU A 102 -19.36 2.92 26.33
N TYR A 103 -18.73 2.51 25.23
CA TYR A 103 -17.72 3.28 24.50
C TYR A 103 -18.03 3.35 23.00
N GLN A 104 -17.49 4.37 22.35
CA GLN A 104 -17.60 4.62 20.92
C GLN A 104 -16.26 4.39 20.22
N GLU A 105 -16.30 4.26 18.90
CA GLU A 105 -15.11 4.23 18.06
C GLU A 105 -14.23 5.47 18.31
N GLY A 106 -12.93 5.27 18.44
CA GLY A 106 -11.95 6.29 18.80
C GLY A 106 -11.74 6.49 20.30
N ASP A 107 -12.60 5.96 21.17
CA ASP A 107 -12.41 6.09 22.63
C ASP A 107 -11.23 5.24 23.12
N ILE A 108 -10.44 5.81 24.04
CA ILE A 108 -9.34 5.13 24.72
C ILE A 108 -9.85 4.54 26.03
N VAL A 109 -9.57 3.26 26.24
CA VAL A 109 -10.00 2.49 27.41
C VAL A 109 -8.78 1.92 28.15
N ALA A 110 -8.85 1.95 29.48
CA ALA A 110 -7.83 1.33 30.33
C ALA A 110 -8.15 -0.13 30.61
N GLN A 111 -7.13 -0.93 30.93
CA GLN A 111 -7.30 -2.31 31.36
C GLN A 111 -8.35 -2.44 32.50
N GLY A 112 -9.22 -3.46 32.40
CA GLY A 112 -10.24 -3.76 33.39
C GLY A 112 -11.48 -2.87 33.31
N THR A 113 -11.54 -1.93 32.37
CA THR A 113 -12.71 -1.06 32.17
C THR A 113 -13.84 -1.85 31.49
N PRO A 114 -15.10 -1.73 31.94
CA PRO A 114 -16.23 -2.38 31.27
C PRO A 114 -16.54 -1.72 29.93
N LEU A 115 -16.50 -2.50 28.87
CA LEU A 115 -16.75 -2.08 27.49
C LEU A 115 -18.21 -2.24 27.09
N ALA A 116 -18.80 -3.37 27.47
CA ALA A 116 -20.20 -3.69 27.22
C ALA A 116 -20.78 -4.52 28.35
N ARG A 117 -22.10 -4.51 28.48
CA ARG A 117 -22.85 -5.27 29.49
C ARG A 117 -24.00 -6.00 28.83
N MET A 118 -24.23 -7.24 29.25
CA MET A 118 -25.43 -8.01 28.92
C MET A 118 -26.53 -7.74 29.95
N ASP A 119 -27.76 -8.13 29.61
CA ASP A 119 -28.84 -8.24 30.57
C ASP A 119 -28.52 -9.36 31.58
N SER A 120 -28.34 -8.99 32.84
CA SER A 120 -27.86 -9.84 33.93
C SER A 120 -28.98 -10.30 34.89
N VAL A 121 -30.25 -10.00 34.61
CA VAL A 121 -31.34 -10.25 35.58
C VAL A 121 -31.42 -11.72 36.01
N GLN A 122 -31.23 -12.65 35.07
CA GLN A 122 -31.25 -14.09 35.38
C GLN A 122 -30.03 -14.51 36.21
N GLN A 123 -28.85 -14.00 35.89
CA GLN A 123 -27.60 -14.29 36.61
C GLN A 123 -27.64 -13.71 38.03
N GLU A 124 -28.17 -12.50 38.22
CA GLU A 124 -28.38 -11.89 39.53
C GLU A 124 -29.39 -12.67 40.38
N GLN A 125 -30.43 -13.23 39.78
CA GLN A 125 -31.38 -14.10 40.48
C GLN A 125 -30.72 -15.43 40.88
N ALA A 126 -29.93 -16.03 39.99
CA ALA A 126 -29.18 -17.26 40.28
C ALA A 126 -28.15 -17.05 41.39
N LEU A 127 -27.45 -15.91 41.40
CA LEU A 127 -26.51 -15.54 42.46
C LEU A 127 -27.21 -15.47 43.81
N ARG A 128 -28.33 -14.73 43.90
CA ARG A 128 -29.11 -14.64 45.15
C ARG A 128 -29.64 -16.00 45.63
N ALA A 129 -30.04 -16.87 44.72
CA ALA A 129 -30.47 -18.22 45.07
C ALA A 129 -29.31 -19.07 45.62
N ALA A 130 -28.12 -18.97 45.03
CA ALA A 130 -26.94 -19.67 45.49
C ALA A 130 -26.41 -19.14 46.84
N GLU A 131 -26.46 -17.82 47.06
CA GLU A 131 -26.14 -17.20 48.36
C GLU A 131 -27.06 -17.70 49.47
N ALA A 132 -28.38 -17.79 49.20
CA ALA A 132 -29.34 -18.35 50.15
C ALA A 132 -29.06 -19.84 50.41
N GLY A 133 -28.76 -20.62 49.36
CA GLY A 133 -28.39 -22.03 49.49
C GLY A 133 -27.15 -22.25 50.34
N LEU A 134 -26.10 -21.43 50.16
CA LEU A 134 -24.91 -21.45 51.00
C LEU A 134 -25.26 -21.13 52.46
N SER A 135 -26.06 -20.08 52.70
CA SER A 135 -26.48 -19.72 54.06
C SER A 135 -27.24 -20.86 54.77
N THR A 136 -28.08 -21.61 54.05
CA THR A 136 -28.75 -22.80 54.60
C THR A 136 -27.76 -23.91 54.90
N ALA A 137 -26.87 -24.24 53.96
CA ALA A 137 -25.88 -25.30 54.15
C ALA A 137 -24.90 -25.02 55.30
N GLU A 138 -24.51 -23.76 55.48
CA GLU A 138 -23.69 -23.32 56.62
C GLU A 138 -24.41 -23.47 57.96
N ALA A 139 -25.72 -23.21 58.00
CA ALA A 139 -26.53 -23.41 59.19
C ALA A 139 -26.66 -24.89 59.55
N ASP A 140 -26.95 -25.73 58.56
CA ASP A 140 -27.08 -27.18 58.73
C ASP A 140 -25.76 -27.83 59.16
N HIS A 141 -24.64 -27.39 58.56
CA HIS A 141 -23.31 -27.86 58.94
C HIS A 141 -22.95 -27.50 60.38
N ARG A 142 -23.23 -26.25 60.80
CA ARG A 142 -23.03 -25.81 62.18
C ARG A 142 -23.87 -26.61 63.16
N GLN A 143 -25.13 -26.87 62.82
CA GLN A 143 -26.02 -27.70 63.60
C GLN A 143 -25.47 -29.14 63.75
N ALA A 144 -24.96 -29.74 62.67
CA ALA A 144 -24.39 -31.08 62.70
C ALA A 144 -23.12 -31.14 63.58
N ILE A 145 -22.28 -30.09 63.57
CA ILE A 145 -21.14 -29.97 64.50
C ILE A 145 -21.63 -29.96 65.94
N GLU A 146 -22.61 -29.11 66.27
CA GLU A 146 -23.16 -29.00 67.62
C GLU A 146 -23.81 -30.31 68.09
N ASP A 147 -24.49 -31.03 67.18
CA ASP A 147 -25.11 -32.32 67.47
C ASP A 147 -24.08 -33.42 67.71
N LEU A 148 -22.98 -33.48 66.94
CA LEU A 148 -21.88 -34.40 67.20
C LEU A 148 -21.23 -34.11 68.56
N LEU A 149 -20.88 -32.86 68.85
CA LEU A 149 -20.29 -32.46 70.14
C LEU A 149 -21.21 -32.83 71.31
N ARG A 150 -22.52 -32.68 71.15
CA ARG A 150 -23.50 -33.09 72.15
C ARG A 150 -23.53 -34.61 72.35
N GLN A 151 -23.50 -35.40 71.27
CA GLN A 151 -23.47 -36.86 71.37
C GLN A 151 -22.17 -37.37 72.01
N GLU A 152 -21.03 -36.77 71.69
CA GLU A 152 -19.74 -37.10 72.30
C GLU A 152 -19.77 -36.87 73.82
N ALA A 153 -20.22 -35.70 74.27
CA ALA A 153 -20.36 -35.38 75.69
C ALA A 153 -21.39 -36.26 76.43
N LEU A 154 -22.42 -36.76 75.75
CA LEU A 154 -23.37 -37.73 76.32
C LEU A 154 -22.77 -39.13 76.40
N LEU A 155 -21.94 -39.52 75.42
CA LEU A 155 -21.31 -40.84 75.36
C LEU A 155 -20.28 -41.00 76.49
N GLU A 156 -19.49 -39.97 76.76
CA GLU A 156 -18.56 -39.91 77.90
C GLU A 156 -19.25 -40.12 79.26
N ARG A 157 -20.50 -39.65 79.37
CA ARG A 157 -21.33 -39.80 80.58
C ARG A 157 -22.16 -41.08 80.62
N GLY A 158 -22.05 -41.94 79.60
CA GLY A 158 -22.85 -43.16 79.48
C GLY A 158 -24.34 -42.93 79.22
N ALA A 159 -24.71 -41.74 78.72
CA ALA A 159 -26.09 -41.31 78.51
C ALA A 159 -26.59 -41.45 77.05
N THR A 160 -25.75 -41.96 76.14
CA THR A 160 -26.10 -42.29 74.73
C THR A 160 -25.36 -43.55 74.26
N THR A 161 -25.60 -43.98 73.02
CA THR A 161 -24.96 -45.16 72.40
C THR A 161 -23.89 -44.76 71.39
N ARG A 162 -22.93 -45.66 71.10
CA ARG A 162 -21.92 -45.45 70.05
C ARG A 162 -22.57 -45.22 68.68
N THR A 163 -23.58 -46.01 68.32
CA THR A 163 -24.33 -45.86 67.08
C THR A 163 -24.97 -44.47 66.95
N ALA A 164 -25.49 -43.89 68.04
CA ALA A 164 -26.05 -42.54 67.99
C ALA A 164 -24.98 -41.47 67.71
N ARG A 165 -23.78 -41.63 68.28
CA ARG A 165 -22.62 -40.77 68.00
C ARG A 165 -22.13 -40.96 66.57
N ASP A 166 -22.00 -42.20 66.10
CA ASP A 166 -21.55 -42.50 64.73
C ASP A 166 -22.53 -41.95 63.69
N ASN A 167 -23.85 -42.04 63.94
CA ASN A 167 -24.86 -41.41 63.09
C ASN A 167 -24.74 -39.87 63.05
N ALA A 168 -24.34 -39.23 64.15
CA ALA A 168 -24.10 -37.78 64.18
C ALA A 168 -22.82 -37.40 63.43
N GLU A 169 -21.77 -38.23 63.49
CA GLU A 169 -20.55 -38.06 62.70
C GLU A 169 -20.84 -38.24 61.19
N ASP A 170 -21.65 -39.22 60.83
CA ASP A 170 -22.12 -39.42 59.46
C ASP A 170 -22.94 -38.23 58.96
N ALA A 171 -23.84 -37.69 59.79
CA ALA A 171 -24.60 -36.49 59.47
C ALA A 171 -23.71 -35.25 59.28
N LEU A 172 -22.67 -35.10 60.12
CA LEU A 172 -21.65 -34.06 59.94
C LEU A 172 -20.96 -34.19 58.58
N ARG A 173 -20.44 -35.37 58.23
CA ARG A 173 -19.81 -35.60 56.92
C ARG A 173 -20.75 -35.34 55.75
N ILE A 174 -22.03 -35.68 55.87
CA ILE A 174 -23.02 -35.35 54.84
C ILE A 174 -23.19 -33.84 54.72
N SER A 175 -23.32 -33.13 55.85
CA SER A 175 -23.46 -31.66 55.86
C SER A 175 -22.24 -30.94 55.28
N GLU A 176 -21.02 -31.46 55.51
CA GLU A 176 -19.78 -30.96 54.91
C GLU A 176 -19.81 -31.07 53.38
N GLY A 177 -20.30 -32.20 52.86
CA GLY A 177 -20.50 -32.40 51.42
C GLY A 177 -21.51 -31.42 50.83
N VAL A 178 -22.64 -31.19 51.52
CA VAL A 178 -23.66 -30.21 51.11
C VAL A 178 -23.12 -28.78 51.14
N LEU A 179 -22.36 -28.41 52.17
CA LEU A 179 -21.70 -27.11 52.26
C LEU A 179 -20.72 -26.89 51.10
N THR A 180 -19.88 -27.88 50.81
CA THR A 180 -18.93 -27.82 49.69
C THR A 180 -19.66 -27.65 48.35
N GLN A 181 -20.77 -28.37 48.14
CA GLN A 181 -21.59 -28.23 46.95
C GLN A 181 -22.19 -26.82 46.83
N ALA A 182 -22.75 -26.27 47.93
CA ALA A 182 -23.33 -24.94 47.93
C ALA A 182 -22.30 -23.83 47.66
N GLN A 183 -21.07 -23.99 48.14
CA GLN A 183 -19.94 -23.10 47.81
C GLN A 183 -19.63 -23.14 46.31
N ALA A 184 -19.53 -24.33 45.72
CA ALA A 184 -19.29 -24.47 44.29
C ALA A 184 -20.43 -23.89 43.43
N ASP A 185 -21.66 -23.98 43.90
CA ASP A 185 -22.82 -23.39 43.22
C ASP A 185 -22.81 -21.85 43.30
N LEU A 186 -22.38 -21.28 44.42
CA LEU A 186 -22.17 -19.84 44.57
C LEU A 186 -21.08 -19.34 43.62
N ASP A 187 -19.93 -20.00 43.58
CA ASP A 187 -18.83 -19.60 42.71
C ASP A 187 -19.24 -19.65 41.23
N ARG A 188 -19.98 -20.69 40.82
CA ARG A 188 -20.53 -20.77 39.46
C ARG A 188 -21.47 -19.61 39.14
N ALA A 189 -22.33 -19.23 40.07
CA ALA A 189 -23.26 -18.12 39.87
C ALA A 189 -22.54 -16.76 39.81
N LYS A 190 -21.46 -16.57 40.58
CA LYS A 190 -20.61 -15.39 40.52
C LYS A 190 -19.91 -15.27 39.18
N THR A 191 -19.22 -16.32 38.72
CA THR A 191 -18.55 -16.31 37.41
C THR A 191 -19.55 -16.06 36.28
N ALA A 192 -20.72 -16.70 36.32
CA ALA A 192 -21.76 -16.46 35.32
C ALA A 192 -22.24 -15.00 35.29
N LEU A 193 -22.27 -14.31 36.44
CA LEU A 193 -22.59 -12.89 36.51
C LEU A 193 -21.42 -12.02 36.00
N GLU A 194 -20.18 -12.34 36.35
CA GLU A 194 -18.98 -11.66 35.85
C GLU A 194 -18.88 -11.74 34.33
N ASP A 195 -19.20 -12.91 33.75
CA ASP A 195 -19.22 -13.15 32.31
C ASP A 195 -20.26 -12.29 31.55
N THR A 196 -21.20 -11.65 32.24
CA THR A 196 -22.14 -10.68 31.64
C THR A 196 -21.52 -9.31 31.38
N VAL A 197 -20.30 -9.06 31.87
CA VAL A 197 -19.58 -7.79 31.70
C VAL A 197 -18.34 -8.03 30.85
N LEU A 198 -18.28 -7.39 29.69
CA LEU A 198 -17.12 -7.46 28.82
C LEU A 198 -16.10 -6.42 29.28
N LEU A 199 -14.95 -6.87 29.78
CA LEU A 199 -13.88 -6.00 30.26
C LEU A 199 -12.77 -5.85 29.22
N ALA A 200 -12.11 -4.68 29.21
CA ALA A 200 -10.91 -4.46 28.42
C ALA A 200 -9.73 -5.29 28.98
N PRO A 201 -9.08 -6.16 28.19
CA PRO A 201 -7.99 -7.00 28.68
C PRO A 201 -6.67 -6.25 28.90
N THR A 202 -6.48 -5.12 28.21
CA THR A 202 -5.34 -4.21 28.31
C THR A 202 -5.78 -2.80 27.93
N ASP A 203 -4.91 -1.81 28.11
CA ASP A 203 -5.09 -0.48 27.55
C ASP A 203 -5.21 -0.57 26.02
N ALA A 204 -6.29 0.01 25.47
CA ALA A 204 -6.63 -0.14 24.06
C ALA A 204 -7.45 1.06 23.56
N THR A 205 -7.60 1.18 22.25
CA THR A 205 -8.52 2.12 21.60
C THR A 205 -9.62 1.33 20.89
N VAL A 206 -10.88 1.75 21.03
CA VAL A 206 -12.01 1.11 20.33
C VAL A 206 -11.93 1.47 18.85
N ILE A 207 -11.88 0.46 17.96
CA ILE A 207 -11.78 0.67 16.51
C ILE A 207 -13.06 0.34 15.76
N ASP A 208 -13.87 -0.60 16.26
CA ASP A 208 -15.16 -0.93 15.66
C ASP A 208 -16.15 -1.42 16.73
N ARG A 209 -17.43 -1.11 16.54
CA ARG A 209 -18.53 -1.65 17.33
C ARG A 209 -19.37 -2.60 16.48
N MET A 210 -19.21 -3.88 16.76
CA MET A 210 -19.86 -4.96 16.00
C MET A 210 -21.23 -5.38 16.55
N ALA A 211 -21.61 -4.92 17.74
CA ALA A 211 -22.92 -5.20 18.33
C ALA A 211 -23.59 -3.96 18.92
N GLU A 212 -24.91 -3.90 18.80
CA GLU A 212 -25.73 -2.79 19.26
C GLU A 212 -26.51 -3.12 20.55
N PRO A 213 -26.82 -2.12 21.39
CA PRO A 213 -27.73 -2.31 22.53
C PRO A 213 -29.07 -2.91 22.08
N GLY A 214 -29.51 -3.96 22.79
CA GLY A 214 -30.73 -4.71 22.51
C GLY A 214 -30.53 -5.92 21.58
N GLN A 215 -29.39 -6.03 20.90
CA GLN A 215 -29.04 -7.19 20.07
C GLN A 215 -28.79 -8.44 20.92
N VAL A 216 -29.11 -9.60 20.37
CA VAL A 216 -28.77 -10.90 20.98
C VAL A 216 -27.51 -11.43 20.30
N VAL A 217 -26.48 -11.72 21.09
CA VAL A 217 -25.19 -12.24 20.64
C VAL A 217 -25.00 -13.69 21.10
N GLY A 218 -24.34 -14.49 20.27
CA GLY A 218 -23.90 -15.84 20.62
C GLY A 218 -22.66 -15.83 21.53
N ALA A 219 -22.34 -16.98 22.11
CA ALA A 219 -21.08 -17.17 22.84
C ALA A 219 -19.88 -16.94 21.90
N ALA A 220 -18.87 -16.22 22.39
CA ALA A 220 -17.67 -15.85 21.65
C ALA A 220 -17.91 -15.06 20.34
N GLN A 221 -19.12 -14.53 20.13
CA GLN A 221 -19.38 -13.63 19.02
C GLN A 221 -18.72 -12.26 19.29
N PRO A 222 -17.92 -11.72 18.36
CA PRO A 222 -17.32 -10.40 18.48
C PRO A 222 -18.36 -9.30 18.75
N VAL A 223 -18.05 -8.41 19.68
CA VAL A 223 -18.90 -7.29 20.10
C VAL A 223 -18.22 -5.95 19.88
N ILE A 224 -16.94 -5.86 20.23
CA ILE A 224 -16.11 -4.68 20.04
C ILE A 224 -14.76 -5.13 19.52
N GLU A 225 -14.21 -4.41 18.54
CA GLU A 225 -12.83 -4.58 18.12
C GLU A 225 -11.94 -3.48 18.75
N LEU A 226 -10.80 -3.91 19.27
CA LEU A 226 -9.87 -3.07 20.03
C LEU A 226 -8.51 -3.03 19.34
N ALA A 227 -7.94 -1.84 19.18
CA ALA A 227 -6.54 -1.64 18.85
C ALA A 227 -5.68 -1.72 20.10
N LEU A 228 -4.70 -2.63 20.10
CA LEU A 228 -3.79 -2.85 21.22
C LEU A 228 -2.52 -2.00 21.08
N GLY A 229 -2.19 -1.25 22.14
CA GLY A 229 -0.98 -0.43 22.19
C GLY A 229 -1.06 0.85 21.34
N ARG A 230 0.10 1.39 20.97
CA ARG A 230 0.23 2.66 20.22
C ARG A 230 0.82 2.51 18.83
N GLY A 231 1.07 1.27 18.40
CA GLY A 231 1.64 0.99 17.09
C GLY A 231 0.59 1.22 16.01
N ILE A 232 0.91 2.08 15.05
CA ILE A 232 0.07 2.36 13.89
C ILE A 232 0.84 1.94 12.65
N ASP A 233 0.16 1.22 11.77
CA ASP A 233 0.69 0.85 10.47
C ASP A 233 -0.26 1.37 9.38
N ALA A 234 0.25 1.50 8.17
CA ALA A 234 -0.52 1.84 6.98
C ALA A 234 -0.38 0.70 5.97
N ILE A 235 -1.49 0.19 5.50
CA ILE A 235 -1.56 -0.91 4.54
C ILE A 235 -1.81 -0.33 3.15
N PHE A 236 -1.01 -0.79 2.17
CA PHE A 236 -1.13 -0.40 0.77
C PHE A 236 -1.23 -1.63 -0.12
N ASP A 237 -2.21 -1.63 -1.02
CA ASP A 237 -2.31 -2.62 -2.09
C ASP A 237 -1.45 -2.21 -3.27
N VAL A 238 -0.28 -2.85 -3.41
CA VAL A 238 0.71 -2.50 -4.44
C VAL A 238 0.62 -3.48 -5.61
N PRO A 239 0.40 -3.01 -6.85
CA PRO A 239 0.48 -3.88 -8.03
C PRO A 239 1.82 -4.61 -8.12
N GLU A 240 1.80 -5.93 -8.31
CA GLU A 240 2.99 -6.79 -8.30
C GLU A 240 4.10 -6.29 -9.26
N VAL A 241 3.71 -5.76 -10.42
CA VAL A 241 4.64 -5.22 -11.42
C VAL A 241 5.55 -4.11 -10.87
N LEU A 242 5.09 -3.34 -9.89
CA LEU A 242 5.91 -2.29 -9.27
C LEU A 242 6.96 -2.91 -8.34
N LEU A 243 6.62 -3.96 -7.61
CA LEU A 243 7.53 -4.68 -6.70
C LEU A 243 8.63 -5.46 -7.42
N THR A 244 8.43 -5.82 -8.70
CA THR A 244 9.50 -6.42 -9.53
C THR A 244 10.60 -5.44 -9.94
N ARG A 245 10.38 -4.14 -9.75
CA ARG A 245 11.38 -3.10 -9.97
C ARG A 245 12.07 -2.80 -8.64
N ASP A 246 13.32 -2.35 -8.67
CA ASP A 246 14.07 -1.92 -7.49
C ASP A 246 13.45 -0.65 -6.87
N LEU A 247 12.26 -0.79 -6.27
CA LEU A 247 11.60 0.21 -5.45
C LEU A 247 12.44 0.40 -4.19
N SER A 248 12.93 1.62 -3.99
CA SER A 248 13.48 2.00 -2.69
C SER A 248 12.30 2.23 -1.76
N LEU A 249 12.03 1.24 -0.90
CA LEU A 249 10.98 1.28 0.12
C LEU A 249 11.55 1.63 1.51
N GLU A 250 12.82 2.06 1.57
CA GLU A 250 13.49 2.39 2.84
C GLU A 250 12.89 3.62 3.52
N ALA A 251 12.41 4.59 2.74
CA ALA A 251 11.70 5.77 3.22
C ALA A 251 10.47 6.02 2.36
N ILE A 252 9.30 6.00 2.98
CA ILE A 252 8.01 6.24 2.33
C ILE A 252 7.43 7.52 2.92
N ASP A 253 7.16 8.52 2.08
CA ASP A 253 6.46 9.72 2.53
C ASP A 253 4.97 9.42 2.61
N LEU A 254 4.40 9.56 3.80
CA LEU A 254 2.98 9.41 4.06
C LEU A 254 2.32 10.78 4.17
N THR A 255 1.13 10.90 3.62
CA THR A 255 0.28 12.11 3.69
C THR A 255 -1.16 11.72 3.96
N LEU A 256 -1.85 12.48 4.80
CA LEU A 256 -3.30 12.38 4.93
C LEU A 256 -3.97 12.88 3.65
N LEU A 257 -4.99 12.16 3.16
CA LEU A 257 -5.74 12.63 2.00
C LEU A 257 -6.53 13.92 2.29
N GLU A 258 -7.05 14.06 3.51
CA GLU A 258 -7.78 15.25 3.95
C GLU A 258 -6.87 16.46 4.19
N HIS A 259 -5.60 16.20 4.56
CA HIS A 259 -4.60 17.22 4.84
C HIS A 259 -3.28 16.96 4.07
N PRO A 260 -3.24 17.25 2.76
CA PRO A 260 -2.07 16.95 1.92
C PRO A 260 -0.78 17.72 2.29
N SER A 261 -0.89 18.75 3.13
CA SER A 261 0.25 19.51 3.66
C SER A 261 0.96 18.82 4.82
N GLU A 262 0.30 17.88 5.50
CA GLU A 262 0.85 17.16 6.63
C GLU A 262 1.56 15.89 6.12
N ARG A 263 2.89 15.94 6.13
CA ARG A 263 3.76 14.82 5.74
C ARG A 263 4.36 14.18 6.98
N PHE A 264 4.37 12.86 7.01
CA PHE A 264 5.03 12.08 8.04
C PHE A 264 5.74 10.89 7.43
N ALA A 265 6.71 10.34 8.15
CA ALA A 265 7.57 9.29 7.63
C ALA A 265 6.95 7.90 7.87
N GLY A 266 7.00 7.07 6.84
CA GLY A 266 6.71 5.65 6.90
C GLY A 266 7.97 4.83 6.67
N GLN A 267 8.08 3.70 7.37
CA GLN A 267 9.13 2.72 7.15
C GLN A 267 8.52 1.39 6.72
N LEU A 268 9.05 0.76 5.67
CA LEU A 268 8.60 -0.57 5.27
C LEU A 268 8.78 -1.56 6.42
N ARG A 269 7.69 -2.18 6.84
CA ARG A 269 7.70 -3.23 7.85
C ARG A 269 7.66 -4.61 7.20
N GLU A 270 6.73 -4.79 6.27
CA GLU A 270 6.42 -6.10 5.71
C GLU A 270 5.89 -5.98 4.29
N ILE A 271 6.27 -6.93 3.44
CA ILE A 271 5.64 -7.16 2.13
C ILE A 271 5.02 -8.54 2.23
N SER A 272 3.71 -8.62 2.04
CA SER A 272 3.01 -9.89 2.06
C SER A 272 3.59 -10.84 1.01
N PRO A 273 3.87 -12.11 1.34
CA PRO A 273 4.27 -13.10 0.35
C PRO A 273 3.10 -13.56 -0.51
N LEU A 274 1.87 -13.17 -0.17
CA LEU A 274 0.65 -13.56 -0.86
C LEU A 274 0.17 -12.44 -1.79
N VAL A 275 -0.12 -12.81 -3.03
CA VAL A 275 -0.77 -11.94 -4.02
C VAL A 275 -2.28 -12.18 -3.95
N ASP A 276 -3.08 -11.13 -3.93
CA ASP A 276 -4.53 -11.27 -4.13
C ASP A 276 -4.81 -11.58 -5.62
N PRO A 277 -5.32 -12.77 -5.97
CA PRO A 277 -5.58 -13.15 -7.35
C PRO A 277 -6.72 -12.37 -8.01
N THR A 278 -7.56 -11.70 -7.21
CA THR A 278 -8.71 -10.92 -7.69
C THR A 278 -8.26 -9.55 -8.19
N THR A 279 -7.39 -8.89 -7.43
CA THR A 279 -6.92 -7.53 -7.72
C THR A 279 -5.53 -7.50 -8.39
N GLY A 280 -4.75 -8.57 -8.29
CA GLY A 280 -3.37 -8.63 -8.78
C GLY A 280 -2.42 -7.74 -7.98
N THR A 281 -2.73 -7.51 -6.71
CA THR A 281 -1.96 -6.65 -5.80
C THR A 281 -1.33 -7.45 -4.67
N VAL A 282 -0.31 -6.86 -4.06
CA VAL A 282 0.40 -7.38 -2.90
C VAL A 282 0.25 -6.38 -1.77
N GLU A 283 -0.16 -6.86 -0.61
CA GLU A 283 -0.27 -6.05 0.59
C GLU A 283 1.12 -5.66 1.09
N VAL A 284 1.37 -4.35 1.20
CA VAL A 284 2.59 -3.78 1.75
C VAL A 284 2.24 -3.03 3.02
N THR A 285 2.82 -3.46 4.13
CA THR A 285 2.62 -2.82 5.43
C THR A 285 3.78 -1.88 5.76
N VAL A 286 3.43 -0.63 6.04
CA VAL A 286 4.35 0.45 6.36
C VAL A 286 4.10 0.88 7.79
N SER A 287 5.11 0.82 8.66
CA SER A 287 5.00 1.39 10.00
C SER A 287 5.04 2.89 9.95
N VAL A 288 4.08 3.53 10.62
CA VAL A 288 4.00 4.99 10.74
C VAL A 288 4.95 5.45 11.84
N LEU A 289 5.90 6.32 11.49
CA LEU A 289 6.81 6.96 12.42
C LEU A 289 6.25 8.32 12.82
N ASP A 290 6.24 8.60 14.12
CA ASP A 290 5.75 9.86 14.70
C ASP A 290 4.37 10.29 14.15
N PRO A 291 3.32 9.48 14.37
CA PRO A 291 2.00 9.75 13.81
C PRO A 291 1.47 11.13 14.27
N PRO A 292 0.87 11.92 13.37
CA PRO A 292 0.29 13.20 13.74
C PRO A 292 -0.94 13.00 14.64
N ALA A 293 -1.25 13.98 15.48
CA ALA A 293 -2.26 13.84 16.55
C ALA A 293 -3.70 13.65 16.05
N ASN A 294 -3.96 13.99 14.79
CA ASN A 294 -5.23 13.85 14.08
C ASN A 294 -5.35 12.52 13.31
N LEU A 295 -4.32 11.66 13.32
CA LEU A 295 -4.38 10.37 12.63
C LEU A 295 -5.30 9.41 13.39
N ALA A 296 -6.38 8.98 12.74
CA ALA A 296 -7.31 7.96 13.23
C ALA A 296 -7.12 6.62 12.51
N TYR A 297 -7.60 5.55 13.13
CA TYR A 297 -7.73 4.25 12.46
C TYR A 297 -8.81 4.35 11.38
N GLY A 298 -8.58 3.72 10.22
CA GLY A 298 -9.45 3.82 9.05
C GLY A 298 -9.16 5.03 8.15
N ASP A 299 -8.27 5.94 8.55
CA ASP A 299 -7.92 7.09 7.72
C ASP A 299 -7.25 6.65 6.42
N ALA A 300 -7.67 7.26 5.32
CA ALA A 300 -7.04 7.05 4.04
C ALA A 300 -5.76 7.89 3.90
N VAL A 301 -4.65 7.22 3.65
CA VAL A 301 -3.31 7.82 3.53
C VAL A 301 -2.76 7.61 2.13
N ARG A 302 -2.02 8.60 1.64
CA ARG A 302 -1.22 8.47 0.41
C ARG A 302 0.22 8.22 0.77
N GLY A 303 0.72 7.05 0.38
CA GLY A 303 2.13 6.68 0.47
C GLY A 303 2.83 6.95 -0.84
N THR A 304 3.95 7.66 -0.80
CA THR A 304 4.80 7.92 -1.96
C THR A 304 6.14 7.24 -1.77
N GLY A 305 6.42 6.29 -2.66
CA GLY A 305 7.72 5.62 -2.77
C GLY A 305 8.49 6.12 -3.99
N TRP A 306 9.80 5.90 -3.99
CA TRP A 306 10.66 6.28 -5.11
C TRP A 306 11.40 5.07 -5.69
N ILE A 307 11.44 5.02 -7.01
CA ILE A 307 12.27 4.09 -7.77
C ILE A 307 13.47 4.88 -8.27
N GLN A 308 14.66 4.46 -7.89
CA GLN A 308 15.89 4.97 -8.49
C GLN A 308 16.13 4.24 -9.81
N GLY A 309 15.79 4.89 -10.91
CA GLY A 309 16.14 4.42 -12.25
C GLY A 309 17.61 4.67 -12.59
N ALA A 310 18.03 4.13 -13.73
CA ALA A 310 19.35 4.39 -14.30
C ALA A 310 19.59 5.89 -14.46
N THR A 311 20.85 6.32 -14.33
CA THR A 311 21.24 7.71 -14.62
C THR A 311 20.93 8.04 -16.08
N ARG A 312 20.13 9.09 -16.31
CA ARG A 312 19.70 9.54 -17.63
C ARG A 312 19.81 11.06 -17.74
N ILE A 313 19.81 11.56 -18.96
CA ILE A 313 19.84 13.00 -19.22
C ILE A 313 18.39 13.52 -19.28
N SER A 314 18.09 14.54 -18.48
CA SER A 314 16.82 15.28 -18.55
C SER A 314 17.00 16.57 -19.32
N LEU A 315 16.15 16.81 -20.32
CA LEU A 315 16.13 18.04 -21.09
C LEU A 315 14.73 18.68 -21.03
N PRO A 316 14.61 20.01 -21.06
CA PRO A 316 13.31 20.66 -21.18
C PRO A 316 12.65 20.24 -22.50
N TYR A 317 11.33 20.08 -22.50
CA TYR A 317 10.59 19.66 -23.70
C TYR A 317 10.81 20.58 -24.90
N THR A 318 11.15 21.85 -24.64
CA THR A 318 11.45 22.86 -25.66
C THR A 318 12.73 22.56 -26.46
N ALA A 319 13.62 21.70 -25.93
CA ALA A 319 14.84 21.26 -26.61
C ALA A 319 14.58 20.18 -27.68
N LEU A 320 13.41 19.54 -27.63
CA LEU A 320 13.06 18.45 -28.53
C LEU A 320 12.67 19.00 -29.91
N THR A 321 13.27 18.44 -30.96
CA THR A 321 12.87 18.65 -32.35
C THR A 321 12.50 17.32 -32.99
N ALA A 322 11.71 17.35 -34.07
CA ALA A 322 11.34 16.17 -34.82
C ALA A 322 12.00 16.18 -36.20
N THR A 323 12.47 15.01 -36.64
CA THR A 323 12.94 14.75 -38.00
C THR A 323 12.03 13.72 -38.67
N ALA A 324 12.19 13.52 -39.98
CA ALA A 324 11.49 12.45 -40.69
C ALA A 324 11.77 11.05 -40.13
N GLU A 325 12.88 10.87 -39.41
CA GLU A 325 13.32 9.60 -38.84
C GLU A 325 13.00 9.45 -37.34
N GLY A 326 12.44 10.48 -36.69
CA GLY A 326 12.06 10.45 -35.28
C GLY A 326 12.58 11.64 -34.46
N PRO A 327 12.51 11.53 -33.11
CA PRO A 327 12.91 12.59 -32.19
C PRO A 327 14.42 12.88 -32.24
N ALA A 328 14.77 14.16 -32.18
CA ALA A 328 16.14 14.64 -32.23
C ALA A 328 16.30 15.90 -31.37
N VAL A 329 17.55 16.28 -31.11
CA VAL A 329 17.92 17.53 -30.44
C VAL A 329 19.00 18.24 -31.23
N TRP A 330 19.10 19.56 -31.07
CA TRP A 330 20.18 20.36 -31.65
C TRP A 330 21.36 20.41 -30.68
N VAL A 331 22.47 19.80 -31.04
CA VAL A 331 23.72 19.80 -30.26
C VAL A 331 24.65 20.86 -30.80
N VAL A 332 25.23 21.66 -29.92
CA VAL A 332 26.19 22.72 -30.25
C VAL A 332 27.61 22.21 -30.04
N ASP A 333 28.45 22.39 -31.05
CA ASP A 333 29.90 22.19 -30.89
C ASP A 333 30.51 23.38 -30.13
N PRO A 334 31.09 23.18 -28.93
CA PRO A 334 31.64 24.27 -28.12
C PRO A 334 32.83 24.99 -28.77
N GLY A 335 33.53 24.36 -29.73
CA GLY A 335 34.66 24.98 -30.43
C GLY A 335 34.25 25.92 -31.57
N THR A 336 33.15 25.61 -32.26
CA THR A 336 32.70 26.35 -33.46
C THR A 336 31.37 27.08 -33.26
N MET A 337 30.66 26.80 -32.16
CA MET A 337 29.29 27.25 -31.88
C MET A 337 28.30 26.90 -33.00
N ALA A 338 28.63 25.94 -33.86
CA ALA A 338 27.75 25.44 -34.91
C ALA A 338 26.81 24.38 -34.36
N VAL A 339 25.54 24.40 -34.78
CA VAL A 339 24.54 23.40 -34.38
C VAL A 339 24.52 22.21 -35.33
N SER A 340 24.34 21.02 -34.79
CA SER A 340 24.12 19.79 -35.53
C SER A 340 22.90 19.08 -34.98
N ILE A 341 22.14 18.42 -35.84
CA ILE A 341 20.99 17.63 -35.40
C ILE A 341 21.47 16.24 -34.98
N ARG A 342 21.13 15.84 -33.76
CA ARG A 342 21.46 14.52 -33.21
C ARG A 342 20.18 13.79 -32.87
N ARG A 343 20.00 12.60 -33.45
CA ARG A 343 18.87 11.73 -33.13
C ARG A 343 19.05 11.20 -31.71
N ILE A 344 17.94 11.16 -30.97
CA ILE A 344 17.91 10.65 -29.61
C ILE A 344 16.83 9.60 -29.45
N THR A 345 17.03 8.69 -28.51
CA THR A 345 15.98 7.78 -28.07
C THR A 345 15.35 8.38 -26.82
N VAL A 346 14.05 8.65 -26.84
CA VAL A 346 13.32 9.15 -25.67
C VAL A 346 12.92 7.97 -24.79
N ALA A 347 13.27 8.01 -23.51
CA ALA A 347 12.83 7.01 -22.53
C ALA A 347 11.35 7.23 -22.16
N ARG A 348 11.01 8.49 -21.82
CA ARG A 348 9.69 8.90 -21.35
C ARG A 348 9.57 10.43 -21.29
N PHE A 349 8.34 10.91 -21.22
CA PHE A 349 7.99 12.32 -21.05
C PHE A 349 7.52 12.59 -19.61
N THR A 350 7.87 13.76 -19.06
CA THR A 350 7.38 14.28 -17.77
C THR A 350 6.88 15.70 -17.97
N THR A 351 6.12 16.23 -17.00
CA THR A 351 5.71 17.64 -16.98
C THR A 351 6.92 18.56 -17.17
N GLY A 352 7.00 19.21 -18.33
CA GLY A 352 8.04 20.17 -18.68
C GLY A 352 9.41 19.58 -19.10
N GLN A 353 9.60 18.26 -19.03
CA GLN A 353 10.91 17.60 -19.25
C GLN A 353 10.79 16.34 -20.11
N VAL A 354 11.86 15.99 -20.80
CA VAL A 354 12.02 14.80 -21.63
C VAL A 354 13.25 14.05 -21.13
N ILE A 355 13.06 12.77 -20.78
CA ILE A 355 14.17 11.92 -20.35
C ILE A 355 14.72 11.16 -21.55
N VAL A 356 15.99 11.37 -21.82
CA VAL A 356 16.70 10.75 -22.94
C VAL A 356 17.26 9.40 -22.50
N ALA A 357 16.93 8.35 -23.26
CA ALA A 357 17.44 7.01 -23.05
C ALA A 357 18.85 6.83 -23.59
N ASP A 358 19.10 7.35 -24.80
CA ASP A 358 20.36 7.21 -25.53
C ASP A 358 20.50 8.28 -26.64
N GLY A 359 21.71 8.47 -27.15
CA GLY A 359 22.02 9.37 -28.26
C GLY A 359 22.61 10.71 -27.86
N LEU A 360 22.98 10.91 -26.60
CA LEU A 360 23.59 12.15 -26.11
C LEU A 360 24.72 11.85 -25.13
N GLU A 361 25.82 12.59 -25.26
CA GLU A 361 27.00 12.45 -24.40
C GLU A 361 26.88 13.35 -23.16
N ASP A 362 27.58 12.96 -22.08
CA ASP A 362 27.70 13.78 -20.88
C ASP A 362 28.39 15.11 -21.19
N GLY A 363 27.80 16.21 -20.73
CA GLY A 363 28.30 17.57 -20.94
C GLY A 363 27.97 18.16 -22.31
N ALA A 364 27.20 17.49 -23.16
CA ALA A 364 26.83 18.02 -24.47
C ALA A 364 25.95 19.28 -24.33
N LEU A 365 26.26 20.33 -25.10
CA LEU A 365 25.45 21.56 -25.15
C LEU A 365 24.27 21.35 -26.09
N VAL A 366 23.05 21.50 -25.59
CA VAL A 366 21.82 21.33 -26.36
C VAL A 366 21.05 22.65 -26.42
N VAL A 367 20.46 22.95 -27.58
CA VAL A 367 19.58 24.11 -27.71
C VAL A 367 18.24 23.83 -27.02
N ALA A 368 17.94 24.55 -25.95
CA ALA A 368 16.71 24.46 -25.18
C ALA A 368 15.56 25.28 -25.78
N ARG A 369 15.82 26.44 -26.40
CA ARG A 369 14.80 27.30 -27.02
C ARG A 369 15.37 28.01 -28.23
N GLY A 370 14.56 28.17 -29.28
CA GLY A 370 14.97 28.82 -30.55
C GLY A 370 15.26 27.86 -31.69
N SER A 371 14.81 26.61 -31.60
CA SER A 371 15.05 25.55 -32.60
C SER A 371 14.38 25.75 -33.97
N GLN A 372 13.40 26.65 -34.07
CA GLN A 372 12.54 26.82 -35.26
C GLN A 372 13.27 27.39 -36.50
N LEU A 373 14.38 28.09 -36.29
CA LEU A 373 15.16 28.73 -37.36
C LEU A 373 16.53 28.06 -37.56
N LEU A 374 16.76 26.90 -36.94
CA LEU A 374 18.03 26.19 -37.03
C LEU A 374 18.10 25.29 -38.26
N TYR A 375 19.28 25.24 -38.87
CA TYR A 375 19.65 24.28 -39.90
C TYR A 375 21.07 23.78 -39.61
N PRO A 376 21.46 22.58 -40.07
CA PRO A 376 22.78 22.01 -39.76
C PRO A 376 23.91 22.95 -40.18
N GLY A 377 24.87 23.19 -39.26
CA GLY A 377 26.01 24.08 -39.47
C GLY A 377 25.76 25.56 -39.16
N ARG A 378 24.54 25.95 -38.79
CA ARG A 378 24.25 27.34 -38.39
C ARG A 378 24.96 27.68 -37.08
N VAL A 379 25.63 28.82 -37.03
CA VAL A 379 26.30 29.32 -35.82
C VAL A 379 25.27 29.99 -34.91
N VAL A 380 25.32 29.66 -33.61
CA VAL A 380 24.45 30.22 -32.59
C VAL A 380 25.24 30.97 -31.54
N ARG A 381 24.56 31.84 -30.80
CA ARG A 381 25.09 32.48 -29.59
C ARG A 381 24.14 32.21 -28.43
N GLN A 382 24.68 32.11 -27.23
CA GLN A 382 23.86 31.99 -26.03
C GLN A 382 23.04 33.28 -25.85
N ALA A 383 21.72 33.15 -25.70
CA ALA A 383 20.86 34.23 -25.28
C ALA A 383 21.07 34.47 -23.78
N GLU A 384 21.18 35.74 -23.36
CA GLU A 384 21.15 36.07 -21.93
C GLU A 384 19.76 35.77 -21.38
N VAL A 385 19.71 34.95 -20.32
CA VAL A 385 18.47 34.59 -19.64
C VAL A 385 17.93 35.84 -18.95
N SER A 386 16.90 36.48 -19.51
CA SER A 386 16.10 37.45 -18.76
C SER A 386 15.22 36.66 -17.80
N GLN A 387 15.49 36.81 -16.50
CA GLN A 387 14.70 36.20 -15.41
C GLN A 387 13.25 36.68 -15.40
#